data_AF-A0A7W4E822-F1
#
_entry.id   AF-A0A7W4E822-F1
#
_cell.length_a   1.000
_cell.length_b   1.000
_cell.length_c   1.000
_cell.angle_alpha   90.00
_cell.angle_beta   90.00
_cell.angle_gamma   90.00
#
_symmetry.space_group_name_H-M   'P 1'
#
loop_
_entity.id
_entity.type
_entity.pdbx_description
1 polymer ?
#
loop_
_entity_poly.entity_id
_entity_poly.type
_entity_poly.pdbx_seq_one_letter_code
_entity_poly.pdbx_strand_id
1 'polypeptide(L)'
;MKTYKLTELLGLEGAYARKFDFGVSKIEAKKPESKSVSAQIMAELYRKSHEIERELGFSGDNILMIEAFLALKNQLKNEDFWRKFGSAIFFAEDGLVSVNRKDVEINKRIINLAEHSKTFFEKDLKQQILEEYQREFSNYSIQQIEEKLF
;
A
#
# COMPACT_ATOMS: atom_id res chain seq x y z
N MET A 1 -15.13 -6.35 5.65
CA MET A 1 -13.88 -5.87 5.01
C MET A 1 -12.76 -6.83 5.33
N LYS A 2 -12.04 -7.33 4.30
CA LYS A 2 -10.91 -8.24 4.49
C LYS A 2 -9.73 -7.46 5.08
N THR A 3 -9.09 -7.99 6.13
CA THR A 3 -7.87 -7.39 6.68
C THR A 3 -6.67 -7.90 5.90
N TYR A 4 -5.81 -6.99 5.44
CA TYR A 4 -4.58 -7.32 4.73
C TYR A 4 -3.37 -7.09 5.62
N LYS A 5 -2.33 -7.89 5.41
CA LYS A 5 -1.01 -7.68 6.01
C LYS A 5 -0.14 -6.81 5.11
N LEU A 6 0.81 -6.11 5.73
CA LEU A 6 1.79 -5.29 5.00
C LEU A 6 2.62 -6.12 4.00
N THR A 7 2.90 -7.38 4.32
CA THR A 7 3.55 -8.35 3.41
C THR A 7 2.74 -8.61 2.15
N GLU A 8 1.41 -8.72 2.26
CA GLU A 8 0.52 -8.89 1.10
C GLU A 8 0.50 -7.63 0.23
N LEU A 9 0.53 -6.44 0.85
CA LEU A 9 0.57 -5.16 0.13
C LEU A 9 1.90 -4.92 -0.60
N LEU A 10 2.98 -5.49 -0.09
CA LEU A 10 4.31 -5.46 -0.69
C LEU A 10 4.53 -6.55 -1.76
N GLY A 11 3.54 -7.41 -2.01
CA GLY A 11 3.68 -8.56 -2.92
C GLY A 11 4.70 -9.60 -2.42
N LEU A 12 4.98 -9.64 -1.11
CA LEU A 12 5.92 -10.60 -0.53
C LEU A 12 5.22 -11.92 -0.23
N GLU A 13 5.84 -13.02 -0.65
CA GLU A 13 5.33 -14.37 -0.41
C GLU A 13 6.40 -15.29 0.18
N GLY A 14 5.96 -16.40 0.79
CA GLY A 14 6.83 -17.48 1.24
C GLY A 14 7.95 -17.02 2.18
N ALA A 15 9.21 -17.26 1.77
CA ALA A 15 10.37 -16.93 2.58
C ALA A 15 10.56 -15.42 2.77
N TYR A 16 10.20 -14.61 1.77
CA TYR A 16 10.35 -13.15 1.83
C TYR A 16 9.36 -12.52 2.81
N ALA A 17 8.10 -12.97 2.79
CA ALA A 17 7.10 -12.54 3.78
C ALA A 17 7.55 -12.89 5.22
N ARG A 18 8.06 -14.12 5.43
CA ARG A 18 8.58 -14.53 6.75
C ARG A 18 9.78 -13.70 7.19
N LYS A 19 10.70 -13.38 6.27
CA LYS A 19 11.86 -12.53 6.56
C LYS A 19 11.39 -11.14 7.00
N PHE A 20 10.44 -10.55 6.27
CA PHE A 20 9.88 -9.25 6.59
C PHE A 20 9.20 -9.24 7.97
N ASP A 21 8.27 -10.17 8.23
CA ASP A 21 7.56 -10.26 9.50
C ASP A 21 8.52 -10.44 10.69
N PHE A 22 9.56 -11.27 10.51
CA PHE A 22 10.61 -11.46 11.51
C PHE A 22 11.45 -10.20 11.71
N GLY A 23 11.83 -9.52 10.61
CA GLY A 23 12.58 -8.27 10.62
C GLY A 23 11.84 -7.16 11.36
N VAL A 24 10.55 -6.96 11.05
CA VAL A 24 9.66 -6.02 11.74
C VAL A 24 9.59 -6.35 13.22
N SER A 25 9.28 -7.60 13.56
CA SER A 25 9.18 -8.05 14.95
C SER A 25 10.48 -7.80 15.73
N LYS A 26 11.64 -8.01 15.10
CA LYS A 26 12.95 -7.83 15.74
C LYS A 26 13.32 -6.36 15.93
N ILE A 27 13.07 -5.51 14.94
CA ILE A 27 13.37 -4.08 15.02
C ILE A 27 12.43 -3.41 16.02
N GLU A 28 11.14 -3.76 15.98
CA GLU A 28 10.10 -3.16 16.81
C GLU A 28 9.93 -3.84 18.19
N ALA A 29 10.66 -4.90 18.51
CA ALA A 29 10.50 -5.71 19.74
C ALA A 29 10.46 -4.90 21.05
N LYS A 30 11.11 -3.73 21.09
CA LYS A 30 11.19 -2.86 22.27
C LYS A 30 10.19 -1.69 22.25
N LYS A 31 9.38 -1.56 21.19
CA LYS A 31 8.34 -0.54 21.07
C LYS A 31 6.99 -1.08 21.57
N PRO A 32 6.20 -0.27 22.29
CA PRO A 32 4.79 -0.56 22.50
C PRO A 32 4.05 -0.66 21.15
N GLU A 33 3.05 -1.53 21.05
CA GLU A 33 2.24 -1.70 19.82
C GLU A 33 1.64 -0.37 19.32
N SER A 34 1.23 0.53 20.22
CA SER A 34 0.73 1.87 19.88
C SER A 34 1.76 2.79 19.21
N LYS A 35 3.04 2.40 19.19
CA LYS A 35 4.14 3.08 18.52
C LYS A 35 4.78 2.24 17.40
N SER A 36 4.15 1.12 17.05
CA SER A 36 4.59 0.27 15.94
C SER A 36 4.54 1.05 14.63
N VAL A 37 5.67 1.07 13.90
CA VAL A 37 5.78 1.80 12.64
C VAL A 37 4.96 1.07 11.57
N SER A 38 5.08 -0.26 11.51
CA SER A 38 4.27 -1.09 10.60
C SER A 38 2.77 -0.92 10.81
N ALA A 39 2.29 -0.86 12.06
CA ALA A 39 0.87 -0.62 12.35
C ALA A 39 0.41 0.78 11.93
N GLN A 40 1.24 1.80 12.14
CA GLN A 40 0.95 3.18 11.73
C GLN A 40 0.88 3.32 10.21
N ILE A 41 1.81 2.70 9.48
CA ILE A 41 1.78 2.66 8.01
C ILE A 41 0.49 1.99 7.52
N MET A 42 0.13 0.82 8.07
CA MET A 42 -1.12 0.15 7.71
C MET A 42 -2.35 1.02 8.00
N ALA A 43 -2.41 1.68 9.16
CA ALA A 43 -3.51 2.58 9.50
C ALA A 43 -3.60 3.77 8.54
N GLU A 44 -2.47 4.34 8.12
CA GLU A 44 -2.44 5.42 7.13
C GLU A 44 -2.94 4.95 5.76
N LEU A 45 -2.56 3.75 5.31
CA LEU A 45 -3.04 3.18 4.05
C LEU A 45 -4.56 3.01 4.06
N TYR A 46 -5.13 2.46 5.14
CA TYR A 46 -6.58 2.35 5.29
C TYR A 46 -7.27 3.71 5.31
N ARG A 47 -6.72 4.69 6.05
CA ARG A 47 -7.24 6.06 6.06
C ARG A 47 -7.24 6.67 4.66
N LYS A 48 -6.14 6.53 3.91
CA LYS A 48 -6.03 7.02 2.54
C LYS A 48 -7.05 6.35 1.60
N SER A 49 -7.26 5.04 1.72
CA SER A 49 -8.32 4.35 0.97
C SER A 49 -9.69 4.97 1.21
N HIS A 50 -10.08 5.17 2.47
CA HIS A 50 -11.35 5.82 2.82
C HIS A 50 -11.46 7.28 2.35
N GLU A 51 -10.34 8.00 2.25
CA GLU A 51 -10.32 9.33 1.63
C GLU A 51 -10.54 9.27 0.12
N ILE A 52 -9.93 8.30 -0.55
CA ILE A 52 -10.10 8.06 -1.99
C ILE A 52 -11.53 7.60 -2.29
N GLU A 53 -12.11 6.73 -1.48
CA GLU A 53 -13.51 6.29 -1.59
C GLU A 53 -14.46 7.50 -1.65
N ARG A 54 -14.31 8.42 -0.69
CA ARG A 54 -15.10 9.66 -0.63
C ARG A 54 -14.83 10.59 -1.81
N GLU A 55 -13.57 10.76 -2.20
CA GLU A 55 -13.20 11.63 -3.33
C GLU A 55 -13.76 11.11 -4.66
N LEU A 56 -13.81 9.79 -4.83
CA LEU A 56 -14.37 9.13 -6.01
C LEU A 56 -15.91 9.07 -5.98
N GLY A 57 -16.55 9.55 -4.90
CA GLY A 57 -18.00 9.64 -4.78
C GLY A 57 -18.69 8.33 -4.42
N PHE A 58 -17.96 7.35 -3.87
CA PHE A 58 -18.58 6.13 -3.38
C PHE A 58 -19.34 6.38 -2.07
N SER A 59 -20.45 5.69 -1.88
CA SER A 59 -21.38 5.88 -0.75
C SER A 59 -21.72 4.61 0.01
N GLY A 60 -21.04 3.49 -0.27
CA GLY A 60 -21.30 2.20 0.37
C GLY A 60 -20.02 1.42 0.68
N ASP A 61 -20.17 0.39 1.50
CA ASP A 61 -19.06 -0.37 2.11
C ASP A 61 -18.54 -1.54 1.23
N ASN A 62 -19.15 -1.75 0.07
CA ASN A 62 -18.97 -2.93 -0.78
C ASN A 62 -18.57 -2.53 -2.20
N ILE A 63 -17.45 -1.83 -2.32
CA ILE A 63 -16.94 -1.35 -3.61
C ILE A 63 -16.07 -2.46 -4.21
N LEU A 64 -16.41 -2.93 -5.42
CA LEU A 64 -15.66 -3.95 -6.12
C LEU A 64 -14.40 -3.38 -6.78
N MET A 65 -13.40 -4.23 -7.00
CA MET A 65 -12.15 -3.89 -7.67
C MET A 65 -12.40 -3.23 -9.04
N ILE A 66 -13.37 -3.75 -9.79
CA ILE A 66 -13.72 -3.20 -11.11
C ILE A 66 -14.26 -1.77 -11.01
N GLU A 67 -15.10 -1.49 -10.00
CA GLU A 67 -15.73 -0.18 -9.80
C GLU A 67 -14.67 0.84 -9.39
N ALA A 68 -13.85 0.48 -8.39
CA ALA A 68 -12.72 1.28 -7.95
C ALA A 68 -11.75 1.56 -9.10
N PHE A 69 -11.39 0.53 -9.89
CA PHE A 69 -10.50 0.70 -11.04
C PHE A 69 -11.08 1.61 -12.12
N LEU A 70 -12.36 1.46 -12.48
CA LEU A 70 -13.01 2.32 -13.47
C LEU A 70 -13.07 3.77 -13.01
N ALA A 71 -13.34 4.00 -11.72
CA ALA A 71 -13.32 5.35 -11.13
C ALA A 71 -11.91 5.96 -11.19
N LEU A 72 -10.87 5.21 -10.82
CA LEU A 72 -9.47 5.64 -10.93
C LEU A 72 -9.05 5.91 -12.38
N LYS A 73 -9.51 5.09 -13.34
CA LYS A 73 -9.25 5.29 -14.77
C LYS A 73 -9.80 6.65 -15.24
N ASN A 74 -10.95 7.08 -14.73
CA ASN A 74 -11.53 8.37 -15.05
C ASN A 74 -10.75 9.55 -14.46
N GLN A 75 -9.92 9.33 -13.43
CA GLN A 75 -9.08 10.36 -12.82
C GLN A 75 -7.75 10.59 -13.55
N LEU A 76 -7.42 9.86 -14.62
CA LEU A 76 -6.06 9.89 -15.21
C LEU A 76 -5.60 11.24 -15.79
N LYS A 77 -6.55 12.15 -16.05
CA LYS A 77 -6.27 13.53 -16.46
C LYS A 77 -6.37 14.54 -15.31
N ASN A 78 -6.79 14.10 -14.12
CA ASN A 78 -6.92 14.92 -12.93
C ASN A 78 -5.59 14.93 -12.15
N GLU A 79 -4.72 15.89 -12.46
CA GLU A 79 -3.41 16.01 -11.80
C GLU A 79 -3.51 16.28 -10.30
N ASP A 80 -4.56 16.98 -9.85
CA ASP A 80 -4.75 17.27 -8.43
C ASP A 80 -5.04 16.00 -7.62
N PHE A 81 -5.83 15.07 -8.20
CA PHE A 81 -6.08 13.76 -7.59
C PHE A 81 -4.77 12.97 -7.41
N TRP A 82 -3.93 12.89 -8.46
CA TRP A 82 -2.68 12.14 -8.39
C TRP A 82 -1.64 12.81 -7.50
N ARG A 83 -1.62 14.14 -7.40
CA ARG A 83 -0.77 14.85 -6.45
C ARG A 83 -1.17 14.54 -5.00
N LYS A 84 -2.46 14.34 -4.75
CA LYS A 84 -3.00 14.03 -3.41
C LYS A 84 -2.83 12.56 -3.02
N PHE A 85 -3.06 11.63 -3.94
CA PHE A 85 -3.21 10.20 -3.63
C PHE A 85 -2.29 9.25 -4.42
N GLY A 86 -1.43 9.74 -5.31
CA GLY A 86 -0.74 8.93 -6.33
C GLY A 86 0.23 7.85 -5.86
N SER A 87 0.31 7.61 -4.56
CA SER A 87 1.00 6.47 -3.96
C SER A 87 0.15 5.91 -2.81
N ALA A 88 -0.93 5.24 -3.17
CA ALA A 88 -1.85 4.62 -2.23
C ALA A 88 -2.41 3.30 -2.78
N ILE A 89 -3.17 2.61 -1.94
CA ILE A 89 -3.91 1.40 -2.31
C ILE A 89 -5.37 1.62 -1.95
N PHE A 90 -6.26 1.07 -2.78
CA PHE A 90 -7.69 1.03 -2.53
C PHE A 90 -8.07 -0.37 -2.07
N PHE A 91 -8.71 -0.47 -0.91
CA PHE A 91 -9.21 -1.73 -0.35
C PHE A 91 -10.65 -1.95 -0.84
N ALA A 92 -10.79 -2.78 -1.87
CA ALA A 92 -12.09 -3.20 -2.39
C ALA A 92 -12.62 -4.43 -1.61
N GLU A 93 -13.90 -4.75 -1.79
CA GLU A 93 -14.54 -5.91 -1.17
C GLU A 93 -13.89 -7.23 -1.62
N ASP A 94 -13.60 -7.35 -2.91
CA ASP A 94 -13.08 -8.53 -3.58
C ASP A 94 -11.56 -8.47 -3.84
N GLY A 95 -10.87 -7.40 -3.41
CA GLY A 95 -9.42 -7.33 -3.53
C GLY A 95 -8.79 -5.95 -3.35
N LEU A 96 -7.69 -5.70 -4.06
CA LEU A 96 -6.86 -4.51 -3.93
C LEU A 96 -6.65 -3.84 -5.27
N VAL A 97 -6.80 -2.51 -5.33
CA VAL A 97 -6.52 -1.73 -6.55
C VAL A 97 -5.43 -0.72 -6.27
N SER A 98 -4.33 -0.76 -7.04
CA SER A 98 -3.27 0.24 -6.95
C SER A 98 -3.80 1.63 -7.33
N VAL A 99 -3.58 2.60 -6.45
CA VAL A 99 -3.81 4.02 -6.69
C VAL A 99 -2.47 4.68 -7.00
N ASN A 100 -1.84 4.16 -8.05
CA ASN A 100 -0.67 4.75 -8.68
C ASN A 100 -0.97 4.96 -10.17
N ARG A 101 -0.70 6.16 -10.69
CA ARG A 101 -1.04 6.52 -12.07
C ARG A 101 -0.44 5.55 -13.09
N LYS A 102 0.80 5.09 -12.87
CA LYS A 102 1.50 4.18 -13.79
C LYS A 102 0.88 2.78 -13.77
N ASP A 103 0.56 2.27 -12.58
CA ASP A 103 -0.15 0.99 -12.45
C ASP A 103 -1.52 1.06 -13.14
N VAL A 104 -2.29 2.13 -12.92
CA VAL A 104 -3.60 2.32 -13.56
C VAL A 104 -3.48 2.39 -15.08
N GLU A 105 -2.49 3.11 -15.62
CA GLU A 105 -2.24 3.16 -17.07
C GLU A 105 -1.91 1.79 -17.69
N ILE A 106 -1.12 0.97 -16.98
CA ILE A 106 -0.81 -0.41 -17.40
C ILE A 106 -2.07 -1.28 -17.35
N ASN A 107 -2.80 -1.22 -16.23
CA ASN A 107 -3.95 -2.08 -15.96
C ASN A 107 -5.12 -1.84 -16.91
N LYS A 108 -5.21 -0.67 -17.57
CA LYS A 108 -6.21 -0.43 -18.64
C LYS A 108 -6.24 -1.49 -19.74
N ARG A 109 -5.09 -2.13 -19.99
CA ARG A 109 -4.91 -3.11 -21.06
C ARG A 109 -5.13 -4.55 -20.58
N ILE A 110 -5.27 -4.74 -19.26
CA ILE A 110 -5.41 -6.05 -18.63
C ILE A 110 -6.90 -6.33 -18.48
N ILE A 111 -7.35 -7.46 -19.02
CA ILE A 111 -8.76 -7.87 -18.93
C ILE A 111 -9.04 -8.51 -17.57
N ASN A 112 -8.09 -9.28 -17.05
CA ASN A 112 -8.23 -9.98 -15.79
C ASN A 112 -7.81 -9.10 -14.61
N LEU A 113 -8.77 -8.74 -13.75
CA LEU A 113 -8.53 -7.91 -12.57
C LEU A 113 -7.52 -8.52 -11.58
N ALA A 114 -7.47 -9.85 -11.51
CA ALA A 114 -6.51 -10.55 -10.64
C ALA A 114 -5.05 -10.36 -11.08
N GLU A 115 -4.84 -10.01 -12.36
CA GLU A 115 -3.52 -9.74 -12.94
C GLU A 115 -3.16 -8.25 -12.92
N HIS A 116 -4.00 -7.40 -12.32
CA HIS A 116 -3.69 -5.98 -12.18
C HIS A 116 -2.37 -5.78 -11.44
N SER A 117 -1.46 -5.07 -12.12
CA SER A 117 -0.18 -4.66 -11.59
C SER A 117 -0.38 -3.71 -10.41
N LYS A 118 0.47 -3.91 -9.40
CA LYS A 118 0.64 -3.02 -8.24
C LYS A 118 2.13 -2.66 -8.07
N THR A 119 2.93 -2.84 -9.10
CA THR A 119 4.40 -2.80 -9.02
C THR A 119 4.91 -1.42 -8.62
N PHE A 120 4.30 -0.35 -9.14
CA PHE A 120 4.72 1.00 -8.77
C PHE A 120 4.28 1.35 -7.33
N PHE A 121 3.07 0.95 -6.94
CA PHE A 121 2.65 1.05 -5.54
C PHE A 121 3.56 0.27 -4.58
N GLU A 122 3.88 -1.00 -4.88
CA GLU A 122 4.75 -1.85 -4.05
C GLU A 122 6.14 -1.23 -3.86
N LYS A 123 6.70 -0.65 -4.93
CA LYS A 123 7.97 0.06 -4.88
C LYS A 123 7.91 1.29 -3.99
N ASP A 124 6.89 2.12 -4.13
CA ASP A 124 6.74 3.33 -3.33
C ASP A 124 6.46 2.99 -1.86
N LEU A 125 5.65 1.96 -1.60
CA LEU A 125 5.38 1.47 -0.25
C LEU A 125 6.65 0.94 0.41
N LYS A 126 7.48 0.18 -0.31
CA LYS A 126 8.80 -0.25 0.19
C LYS A 126 9.64 0.96 0.57
N GLN A 127 9.71 1.99 -0.28
CA GLN A 127 10.46 3.21 0.02
C GLN A 127 9.91 3.93 1.26
N GLN A 128 8.59 4.09 1.37
CA GLN A 128 7.94 4.68 2.54
C GLN A 128 8.30 3.91 3.83
N ILE A 129 8.27 2.58 3.80
CA ILE A 129 8.68 1.76 4.94
C ILE A 129 10.14 2.03 5.32
N LEU A 130 11.05 2.05 4.36
CA LEU A 130 12.47 2.31 4.65
C LEU A 130 12.68 3.69 5.30
N GLU A 131 12.01 4.73 4.80
CA GLU A 131 12.10 6.10 5.32
C GLU A 131 11.48 6.24 6.72
N GLU A 132 10.29 5.68 6.93
CA GLU A 132 9.58 5.71 8.21
C GLU A 132 10.34 4.93 9.29
N TYR A 133 10.89 3.76 8.95
CA TYR A 133 11.75 3.02 9.87
C TYR A 133 13.06 3.75 10.14
N GLN A 134 13.67 4.43 9.16
CA GLN A 134 14.91 5.19 9.40
C GLN A 134 14.64 6.37 10.33
N ARG A 135 13.52 7.08 10.13
CA ARG A 135 13.12 8.20 10.96
C ARG A 135 12.94 7.77 12.42
N GLU A 136 12.28 6.64 12.64
CA GLU A 136 11.96 6.13 13.98
C GLU A 136 13.11 5.36 14.64
N PHE A 137 13.99 4.74 13.84
CA PHE A 137 15.15 3.98 14.29
C PHE A 137 16.43 4.58 13.70
N SER A 138 16.69 5.85 14.04
CA SER A 138 17.80 6.66 13.51
C SER A 138 19.20 6.06 13.68
N ASN A 139 19.34 5.03 14.52
CA ASN A 139 20.59 4.27 14.71
C ASN A 139 20.89 3.31 13.55
N TYR A 140 19.94 3.07 12.65
CA TYR A 140 20.13 2.28 11.45
C TYR A 140 20.16 3.16 10.21
N SER A 141 21.06 2.86 9.29
CA SER A 141 20.99 3.41 7.92
C SER A 141 19.85 2.78 7.13
N ILE A 142 19.40 3.43 6.06
CA ILE A 142 18.41 2.86 5.12
C ILE A 142 18.86 1.48 4.63
N GLN A 143 20.15 1.31 4.29
CA GLN A 143 20.70 0.03 3.84
C GLN A 143 20.58 -1.06 4.93
N GLN A 144 20.88 -0.72 6.19
CA GLN A 144 20.75 -1.66 7.29
C GLN A 144 19.30 -2.04 7.59
N ILE A 145 18.35 -1.12 7.38
CA ILE A 145 16.91 -1.41 7.50
C ILE A 145 16.48 -2.31 6.34
N GLU A 146 16.90 -1.99 5.12
CA GLU A 146 16.59 -2.78 3.93
C GLU A 146 17.08 -4.22 4.08
N GLU A 147 18.34 -4.45 4.46
CA GLU A 147 18.89 -5.79 4.68
C GLU A 147 18.12 -6.61 5.74
N LYS A 148 17.62 -5.93 6.78
CA LYS A 148 16.88 -6.56 7.87
C LYS A 148 15.44 -6.91 7.48
N LEU A 149 14.81 -6.10 6.63
CA LEU A 149 13.39 -6.23 6.28
C LEU A 149 13.16 -6.97 4.95
N PHE A 150 14.00 -6.76 3.94
CA PHE A 150 13.84 -7.25 2.56
C PHE A 150 15.02 -8.10 2.14
#